data_AF-A0A395YA28-F1
#
_entry.id   AF-A0A395YA28-F1
#
_cell.length_a   1.000
_cell.length_b   1.000
_cell.length_c   1.000
_cell.angle_alpha   90.00
_cell.angle_beta   90.00
_cell.angle_gamma   90.00
#
_symmetry.space_group_name_H-M   'P 1'
#
loop_
_entity.id
_entity.type
_entity.pdbx_description
1 polymer ?
#
loop_
_entity_poly.entity_id
_entity_poly.type
_entity_poly.pdbx_seq_one_letter_code
_entity_poly.pdbx_strand_id
1 'polypeptide(L)'
;MRKVGFTIEFGKTENEKERGENFVSGIEALVRMTEKRLSDAVHDTGLEFDAYVDALDEISSYTDEGDYETAVELIYLLALLLDEDAKEMLEGVIYPDENVAKIFLDYFNEYIADGYVVDRLLQESGADEDTGKIREDIANSLDDEYCCLRSAMDSREGSHGEE
;
A
#
# COMPACT_ATOMS: atom_id res chain seq x y z
N MET A 1 -4.41 -2.49 27.72
CA MET A 1 -3.85 -2.36 26.35
C MET A 1 -4.61 -1.24 25.66
N ARG A 2 -3.97 -0.10 25.41
CA ARG A 2 -4.61 1.01 24.67
C ARG A 2 -4.49 0.69 23.19
N LYS A 3 -5.61 0.49 22.49
CA LYS A 3 -5.66 0.53 21.03
C LYS A 3 -5.34 1.96 20.61
N VAL A 4 -4.23 2.16 19.91
CA VAL A 4 -3.92 3.44 19.27
C VAL A 4 -4.56 3.37 17.90
N GLY A 5 -5.83 3.79 17.81
CA GLY A 5 -6.45 4.00 16.51
C GLY A 5 -5.75 5.17 15.82
N PHE A 6 -5.30 4.97 14.58
CA PHE A 6 -4.65 6.01 13.79
C PHE A 6 -5.72 7.02 13.33
N THR A 7 -6.01 8.02 14.16
CA THR A 7 -6.83 9.15 13.71
C THR A 7 -5.90 10.15 13.01
N ILE A 8 -6.06 10.28 11.69
CA ILE A 8 -5.48 11.38 10.90
C ILE A 8 -6.24 12.67 11.26
N GLU A 9 -5.65 13.50 12.11
CA GLU A 9 -6.19 14.81 12.48
C GLU A 9 -5.78 15.84 11.42
N PHE A 10 -6.67 16.10 10.45
CA PHE A 10 -6.47 17.17 9.47
C PHE A 10 -6.71 18.54 10.11
N GLY A 11 -5.81 19.49 9.85
CA GLY A 11 -5.87 20.86 10.37
C GLY A 11 -7.23 21.53 10.10
N LYS A 12 -7.76 22.24 11.09
CA LYS A 12 -9.13 22.81 11.15
C LYS A 12 -9.46 23.90 10.12
N THR A 13 -8.76 24.00 8.98
CA THR A 13 -8.88 25.15 8.07
C THR A 13 -8.87 24.82 6.57
N GLU A 14 -9.00 23.55 6.17
CA GLU A 14 -9.05 23.19 4.74
C GLU A 14 -10.49 23.05 4.21
N ASN A 15 -10.71 23.55 3.00
CA ASN A 15 -11.99 23.51 2.29
C ASN A 15 -12.41 22.04 2.03
N GLU A 16 -13.69 21.68 2.11
CA GLU A 16 -14.15 20.26 2.03
C GLU A 16 -13.65 19.53 0.77
N LYS A 17 -13.51 20.27 -0.34
CA LYS A 17 -12.96 19.76 -1.60
C LYS A 17 -11.45 19.44 -1.50
N GLU A 18 -10.68 20.36 -0.93
CA GLU A 18 -9.23 20.25 -0.74
C GLU A 18 -8.91 19.12 0.25
N ARG A 19 -9.75 18.98 1.29
CA ARG A 19 -9.69 17.87 2.24
C ARG A 19 -9.95 16.51 1.58
N GLY A 20 -10.85 16.43 0.60
CA GLY A 20 -11.11 15.21 -0.18
C GLY A 20 -9.94 14.84 -1.10
N GLU A 21 -9.35 15.82 -1.79
CA GLU A 21 -8.18 15.63 -2.65
C GLU A 21 -6.93 15.19 -1.85
N ASN A 22 -6.71 15.78 -0.67
CA ASN A 22 -5.63 15.40 0.26
C ASN A 22 -5.82 14.00 0.83
N PHE A 23 -7.06 13.58 1.06
CA PHE A 23 -7.38 12.23 1.55
C PHE A 23 -7.11 11.15 0.50
N VAL A 24 -7.54 11.37 -0.75
CA VAL A 24 -7.26 10.43 -1.86
C VAL A 24 -5.76 10.34 -2.09
N SER A 25 -5.06 11.48 -2.19
CA SER A 25 -3.58 11.51 -2.35
C SER A 25 -2.85 10.76 -1.23
N GLY A 26 -3.36 10.84 0.00
CA GLY A 26 -2.83 10.08 1.13
C GLY A 26 -3.00 8.57 0.98
N ILE A 27 -4.17 8.12 0.51
CA ILE A 27 -4.43 6.69 0.24
C ILE A 27 -3.55 6.19 -0.90
N GLU A 28 -3.38 6.97 -1.97
CA GLU A 28 -2.50 6.60 -3.08
C GLU A 28 -1.05 6.38 -2.63
N ALA A 29 -0.52 7.29 -1.79
CA ALA A 29 0.81 7.15 -1.22
C ALA A 29 0.92 5.88 -0.35
N LEU A 30 -0.11 5.59 0.45
CA LEU A 30 -0.17 4.39 1.29
C LEU A 30 -0.20 3.10 0.46
N VAL A 31 -0.95 3.08 -0.64
CA VAL A 31 -0.98 1.95 -1.59
C VAL A 31 0.41 1.69 -2.13
N ARG A 32 1.09 2.73 -2.64
CA ARG A 32 2.42 2.58 -3.24
C ARG A 32 3.48 2.18 -2.22
N MET A 33 3.41 2.69 -1.00
CA MET A 33 4.34 2.27 0.06
C MET A 33 4.11 0.83 0.52
N THR A 34 2.84 0.41 0.59
CA THR A 34 2.50 -0.98 0.90
C THR A 34 3.06 -1.89 -0.19
N GLU A 35 2.80 -1.56 -1.46
CA GLU A 35 3.31 -2.31 -2.61
C GLU A 35 4.83 -2.43 -2.59
N LYS A 36 5.55 -1.31 -2.43
CA LYS A 36 7.03 -1.31 -2.40
C LYS A 36 7.56 -2.26 -1.35
N ARG A 37 7.00 -2.20 -0.13
CA ARG A 37 7.42 -3.09 0.97
C ARG A 37 7.14 -4.55 0.68
N LEU A 38 5.96 -4.88 0.14
CA LEU A 38 5.62 -6.25 -0.23
C LEU A 38 6.56 -6.76 -1.33
N SER A 39 6.84 -5.94 -2.35
CA SER A 39 7.73 -6.29 -3.46
C SER A 39 9.19 -6.49 -3.00
N ASP A 40 9.72 -5.58 -2.19
CA ASP A 40 11.05 -5.70 -1.59
C ASP A 40 11.15 -6.97 -0.72
N ALA A 41 10.13 -7.25 0.09
CA ALA A 41 10.08 -8.45 0.93
C ALA A 41 10.00 -9.74 0.10
N VAL A 42 9.28 -9.76 -1.03
CA VAL A 42 9.26 -10.91 -1.96
C VAL A 42 10.65 -11.18 -2.51
N HIS A 43 11.35 -10.12 -2.93
CA HIS A 43 12.73 -10.23 -3.43
C HIS A 43 13.69 -10.75 -2.34
N ASP A 44 13.55 -10.30 -1.10
CA ASP A 44 14.44 -10.66 0.02
C ASP A 44 14.16 -12.05 0.61
N THR A 45 12.90 -12.50 0.60
CA THR A 45 12.50 -13.82 1.10
C THR A 45 12.77 -14.96 0.11
N GLY A 46 13.07 -14.63 -1.14
CA GLY A 46 13.25 -15.62 -2.21
C GLY A 46 11.95 -16.31 -2.60
N LEU A 47 10.81 -15.66 -2.34
CA LEU A 47 9.51 -16.09 -2.85
C LEU A 47 9.51 -15.99 -4.38
N GLU A 48 8.90 -16.97 -5.02
CA GLU A 48 8.75 -16.95 -6.47
C GLU A 48 7.85 -15.77 -6.86
N PHE A 49 8.33 -14.95 -7.79
CA PHE A 49 7.60 -13.77 -8.28
C PHE A 49 6.21 -14.16 -8.80
N ASP A 50 6.07 -15.30 -9.47
CA ASP A 50 4.79 -15.80 -9.97
C ASP A 50 3.80 -16.07 -8.82
N ALA A 51 4.26 -16.59 -7.68
CA ALA A 51 3.40 -16.85 -6.53
C ALA A 51 2.92 -15.54 -5.88
N TYR A 52 3.73 -14.48 -5.95
CA TYR A 52 3.33 -13.15 -5.51
C TYR A 52 2.28 -12.56 -6.47
N VAL A 53 2.50 -12.63 -7.78
CA VAL A 53 1.54 -12.15 -8.78
C VAL A 53 0.20 -12.90 -8.69
N ASP A 54 0.21 -14.21 -8.45
CA ASP A 54 -1.01 -15.00 -8.26
C ASP A 54 -1.81 -14.55 -7.02
N ALA A 55 -1.12 -14.18 -5.93
CA ALA A 55 -1.79 -13.63 -4.75
C ALA A 55 -2.40 -12.23 -5.03
N LEU A 56 -1.73 -11.40 -5.83
CA LEU A 56 -2.27 -10.10 -6.25
C LEU A 56 -3.48 -10.26 -7.17
N ASP A 57 -3.45 -11.22 -8.09
CA ASP A 57 -4.56 -11.56 -9.00
C ASP A 57 -5.78 -12.07 -8.21
N GLU A 58 -5.57 -12.86 -7.14
CA GLU A 58 -6.64 -13.31 -6.26
C GLU A 58 -7.28 -12.14 -5.50
N ILE A 59 -6.48 -11.24 -4.94
CA ILE A 59 -6.97 -10.00 -4.28
C ILE A 59 -7.78 -9.14 -5.27
N SER A 60 -7.26 -8.99 -6.49
CA SER A 60 -7.90 -8.27 -7.60
C SER A 60 -9.29 -8.84 -7.92
N SER A 61 -9.39 -10.16 -8.09
CA SER A 61 -10.65 -10.84 -8.41
C SER A 61 -11.73 -10.57 -7.37
N TYR A 62 -11.40 -10.62 -6.08
CA TYR A 62 -12.38 -10.32 -5.02
C TYR A 62 -12.76 -8.84 -4.98
N THR A 63 -11.81 -7.94 -5.28
CA THR A 63 -12.08 -6.51 -5.38
C THR A 63 -13.07 -6.21 -6.52
N ASP A 64 -12.87 -6.81 -7.70
CA ASP A 64 -13.74 -6.66 -8.86
C ASP A 64 -15.16 -7.23 -8.65
N GLU A 65 -15.27 -8.30 -7.86
CA GLU A 65 -16.55 -8.86 -7.45
C GLU A 65 -17.29 -8.01 -6.40
N GLY A 66 -16.61 -6.98 -5.86
CA GLY A 66 -17.11 -6.13 -4.78
C GLY A 66 -17.05 -6.80 -3.41
N ASP A 67 -16.35 -7.93 -3.28
CA ASP A 67 -16.09 -8.63 -2.02
C ASP A 67 -14.84 -8.05 -1.33
N TYR A 68 -14.97 -6.79 -0.91
CA TYR A 68 -13.90 -6.05 -0.23
C TYR A 68 -13.53 -6.65 1.12
N GLU A 69 -14.43 -7.40 1.77
CA GLU A 69 -14.12 -8.08 3.03
C GLU A 69 -13.04 -9.14 2.80
N THR A 70 -13.26 -10.03 1.84
CA THR A 70 -12.28 -11.06 1.47
C THR A 70 -10.99 -10.45 0.93
N ALA A 71 -11.08 -9.42 0.07
CA ALA A 71 -9.90 -8.75 -0.48
C ALA A 71 -9.03 -8.10 0.62
N VAL A 72 -9.64 -7.46 1.64
CA VAL A 72 -8.91 -6.91 2.80
C VAL A 72 -8.23 -8.02 3.61
N GLU A 73 -8.92 -9.14 3.84
CA GLU A 73 -8.32 -10.27 4.57
C GLU A 73 -7.09 -10.82 3.84
N LEU A 74 -7.17 -10.97 2.52
CA LEU A 74 -6.08 -11.50 1.70
C LEU A 74 -4.86 -10.56 1.66
N ILE A 75 -5.05 -9.26 1.43
CA ILE A 75 -3.90 -8.33 1.43
C ILE A 75 -3.26 -8.22 2.82
N TYR A 76 -4.07 -8.34 3.87
CA TYR A 76 -3.56 -8.39 5.24
C TYR A 76 -2.75 -9.67 5.52
N LEU A 77 -3.22 -10.83 5.06
CA LEU A 77 -2.50 -12.10 5.17
C LEU A 77 -1.19 -12.07 4.38
N LEU A 78 -1.20 -11.47 3.20
CA LEU A 78 -0.01 -11.28 2.37
C LEU A 78 1.01 -10.40 3.10
N ALA A 79 0.58 -9.28 3.68
CA ALA A 79 1.45 -8.42 4.48
C ALA A 79 1.96 -9.11 5.74
N LEU A 80 1.12 -9.85 6.46
CA LEU A 80 1.52 -10.63 7.64
C LEU A 80 2.63 -11.66 7.31
N LEU A 81 2.62 -12.21 6.10
CA LEU A 81 3.62 -13.17 5.65
C LEU A 81 4.94 -12.49 5.25
N LEU A 82 4.86 -11.33 4.62
CA LEU A 82 5.98 -10.68 3.94
C LEU A 82 6.66 -9.60 4.77
N ASP A 83 5.89 -8.68 5.35
CA ASP A 83 6.42 -7.48 5.98
C ASP A 83 5.49 -6.96 7.09
N GLU A 84 5.97 -7.02 8.35
CA GLU A 84 5.19 -6.61 9.53
C GLU A 84 4.86 -5.11 9.51
N ASP A 85 5.72 -4.27 8.92
CA ASP A 85 5.44 -2.83 8.84
C ASP A 85 4.33 -2.53 7.82
N ALA A 86 4.31 -3.25 6.68
CA ALA A 86 3.23 -3.16 5.70
C ALA A 86 1.90 -3.58 6.33
N LYS A 87 1.91 -4.65 7.12
CA LYS A 87 0.75 -5.08 7.89
C LYS A 87 0.30 -3.99 8.88
N GLU A 88 1.21 -3.38 9.63
CA GLU A 88 0.88 -2.29 10.57
C GLU A 88 0.28 -1.07 9.85
N MET A 89 0.76 -0.74 8.65
CA MET A 89 0.17 0.32 7.81
C MET A 89 -1.29 -0.01 7.44
N LEU A 90 -1.56 -1.25 7.01
CA LEU A 90 -2.91 -1.70 6.67
C LEU A 90 -3.83 -1.64 7.90
N GLU A 91 -3.36 -2.05 9.09
CA GLU A 91 -4.14 -1.95 10.33
C GLU A 91 -4.41 -0.52 10.76
N GLY A 92 -3.47 0.39 10.55
CA GLY A 92 -3.61 1.79 10.93
C GLY A 92 -4.59 2.55 10.04
N VAL A 93 -4.65 2.19 8.75
CA VAL A 93 -5.32 2.99 7.73
C VAL A 93 -6.61 2.34 7.26
N ILE A 94 -6.55 1.06 6.90
CA ILE A 94 -7.64 0.34 6.23
C ILE A 94 -8.60 -0.22 7.27
N TYR A 95 -8.07 -0.71 8.39
CA TYR A 95 -8.88 -1.19 9.50
C TYR A 95 -9.15 -0.04 10.50
N PRO A 96 -10.37 0.51 10.63
CA PRO A 96 -11.68 -0.12 10.52
C PRO A 96 -12.67 0.59 9.57
N ASP A 97 -12.19 1.35 8.59
CA ASP A 97 -13.04 2.16 7.71
C ASP A 97 -13.25 1.45 6.36
N GLU A 98 -14.42 0.87 6.19
CA GLU A 98 -14.82 0.16 4.97
C GLU A 98 -14.74 1.04 3.71
N ASN A 99 -14.93 2.36 3.83
CA ASN A 99 -14.81 3.26 2.67
C ASN A 99 -13.34 3.50 2.31
N VAL A 100 -12.46 3.64 3.32
CA VAL A 100 -11.01 3.74 3.08
C VAL A 100 -10.51 2.46 2.43
N ALA A 101 -10.97 1.31 2.91
CA ALA A 101 -10.61 0.01 2.35
C ALA A 101 -10.99 -0.14 0.88
N LYS A 102 -12.20 0.29 0.51
CA LYS A 102 -12.65 0.29 -0.88
C LYS A 102 -11.77 1.18 -1.76
N ILE A 103 -11.54 2.43 -1.36
CA ILE A 103 -10.72 3.36 -2.13
C ILE A 103 -9.28 2.84 -2.27
N PHE A 104 -8.73 2.27 -1.20
CA PHE A 104 -7.41 1.64 -1.22
C PHE A 104 -7.37 0.47 -2.22
N LEU A 105 -8.31 -0.47 -2.11
CA LEU A 105 -8.32 -1.68 -2.92
C LEU A 105 -8.63 -1.39 -4.38
N ASP A 106 -9.55 -0.46 -4.68
CA ASP A 106 -9.83 -0.03 -6.05
C ASP A 106 -8.56 0.54 -6.71
N TYR A 107 -7.82 1.41 -6.01
CA TYR A 107 -6.57 1.97 -6.53
C TYR A 107 -5.46 0.91 -6.61
N PHE A 108 -5.34 0.07 -5.59
CA PHE A 108 -4.38 -1.04 -5.59
C PHE A 108 -4.63 -1.99 -6.76
N ASN A 109 -5.89 -2.29 -7.04
CA ASN A 109 -6.24 -3.17 -8.15
C ASN A 109 -5.87 -2.53 -9.50
N GLU A 110 -6.38 -1.31 -9.74
CA GLU A 110 -6.23 -0.61 -11.02
C GLU A 110 -4.77 -0.29 -11.38
N TYR A 111 -3.94 0.05 -10.38
CA TYR A 111 -2.60 0.58 -10.63
C TYR A 111 -1.46 -0.34 -10.22
N ILE A 112 -1.69 -1.29 -9.31
CA ILE A 112 -0.67 -2.23 -8.83
C ILE A 112 -0.92 -3.63 -9.39
N ALA A 113 -2.01 -4.28 -8.99
CA ALA A 113 -2.26 -5.69 -9.32
C ALA A 113 -2.26 -5.94 -10.84
N ASP A 114 -3.02 -5.13 -11.58
CA ASP A 114 -3.05 -5.18 -13.06
C ASP A 114 -1.65 -4.95 -13.67
N GLY A 115 -0.87 -4.05 -13.09
CA GLY A 115 0.50 -3.77 -13.54
C GLY A 115 1.42 -4.99 -13.44
N TYR A 116 1.34 -5.71 -12.32
CA TYR A 116 2.11 -6.94 -12.10
C TYR A 116 1.71 -8.07 -13.06
N VAL A 117 0.41 -8.22 -13.34
CA VAL A 117 -0.08 -9.20 -14.33
C VAL A 117 0.44 -8.86 -15.73
N VAL A 118 0.41 -7.58 -16.12
CA VAL A 118 0.96 -7.12 -17.41
C VAL A 118 2.46 -7.36 -17.49
N ASP A 119 3.22 -7.07 -16.43
CA ASP A 119 4.66 -7.29 -16.39
C ASP A 119 5.04 -8.77 -16.55
N ARG A 120 4.29 -9.68 -15.91
CA ARG A 120 4.44 -11.14 -16.10
C ARG A 120 4.25 -11.54 -17.57
N LEU A 121 3.19 -11.05 -18.21
CA LEU A 121 2.92 -11.33 -19.63
C LEU A 121 4.02 -10.79 -20.55
N LEU A 122 4.61 -9.63 -20.22
CA LEU A 122 5.73 -9.07 -20.97
C LEU A 122 7.01 -9.90 -20.82
N GLN A 123 7.32 -10.36 -19.60
CA GLN A 123 8.45 -11.27 -19.34
C GLN A 123 8.29 -12.59 -20.10
N GLU A 124 7.11 -13.21 -20.07
CA GLU A 124 6.80 -14.43 -20.84
C GLU A 124 6.95 -14.22 -22.36
N SER A 125 6.66 -13.02 -22.85
CA SER A 125 6.78 -12.66 -24.27
C SER A 125 8.21 -12.29 -24.70
N GLY A 126 9.15 -12.11 -23.76
CA GLY A 126 10.55 -11.76 -24.02
C GLY A 126 10.79 -10.30 -24.41
N ALA A 127 9.94 -9.37 -23.96
CA ALA A 127 9.98 -7.94 -24.33
C ALA A 127 10.78 -7.02 -23.36
N ASP A 128 11.64 -7.60 -22.52
CA ASP A 128 12.08 -7.08 -21.21
C ASP A 128 13.26 -6.06 -21.18
N GLU A 129 13.53 -5.27 -22.22
CA GLU A 129 14.75 -4.41 -22.20
C GLU A 129 14.60 -3.00 -21.59
N ASP A 130 13.40 -2.49 -21.29
CA ASP A 130 13.22 -1.08 -20.87
C ASP A 130 12.50 -0.85 -19.52
N THR A 131 11.99 -1.89 -18.87
CA THR A 131 11.16 -1.80 -17.63
C THR A 131 11.97 -1.44 -16.38
N GLY A 132 13.27 -1.76 -16.35
CA GLY A 132 14.13 -1.56 -15.17
C GLY A 132 14.36 -0.10 -14.77
N LYS A 133 14.39 0.83 -15.72
CA LYS A 133 14.65 2.26 -15.43
C LYS A 133 13.45 2.97 -14.80
N ILE A 134 12.23 2.62 -15.22
CA ILE A 134 11.01 3.21 -14.65
C ILE A 134 10.84 2.74 -13.20
N ARG A 135 11.19 1.48 -12.91
CA ARG A 135 11.15 0.92 -11.55
C ARG A 135 12.13 1.62 -10.60
N GLU A 136 13.34 1.94 -11.05
CA GLU A 136 14.34 2.66 -10.22
C GLU A 136 13.89 4.09 -9.88
N ASP A 137 13.30 4.82 -10.84
CA ASP A 137 12.80 6.18 -10.61
C ASP A 137 11.58 6.21 -9.66
N ILE A 138 10.69 5.22 -9.74
CA ILE A 138 9.55 5.07 -8.83
C ILE A 138 10.03 4.68 -7.42
N ALA A 139 10.95 3.72 -7.32
CA ALA A 139 11.50 3.26 -6.04
C ALA A 139 12.18 4.40 -5.27
N ASN A 140 12.91 5.28 -5.96
CA ASN A 140 13.53 6.48 -5.38
C ASN A 140 12.47 7.49 -4.89
N SER A 141 11.44 7.76 -5.69
CA SER A 141 10.34 8.67 -5.29
C SER A 141 9.58 8.15 -4.07
N LEU A 142 9.37 6.84 -3.98
CA LEU A 142 8.68 6.21 -2.85
C LEU A 142 9.55 6.18 -1.58
N ASP A 143 10.88 6.18 -1.72
CA ASP A 143 11.79 6.25 -0.57
C ASP A 143 11.74 7.62 0.12
N ASP A 144 11.70 8.69 -0.67
CA ASP A 144 11.56 10.06 -0.17
C ASP A 144 10.21 10.26 0.55
N GLU A 145 9.14 9.71 -0.02
CA GLU A 145 7.79 9.82 0.52
C GLU A 145 7.62 8.95 1.78
N TYR A 146 8.25 7.77 1.81
CA TYR A 146 8.34 6.91 2.99
C TYR A 146 9.10 7.57 4.14
N CYS A 147 10.24 8.20 3.85
CA CYS A 147 10.99 8.95 4.87
C CYS A 147 10.13 10.06 5.50
N CYS A 148 9.25 10.70 4.71
CA CYS A 148 8.32 11.70 5.20
C CYS A 148 7.26 11.11 6.13
N LEU A 149 6.60 10.01 5.72
CA LEU A 149 5.56 9.37 6.54
C LEU A 149 6.14 8.73 7.80
N ARG A 150 7.28 8.03 7.70
CA ARG A 150 7.98 7.47 8.86
C ARG A 150 8.39 8.55 9.85
N SER A 151 8.94 9.66 9.36
CA SER A 151 9.27 10.81 10.22
C SER A 151 8.03 11.37 10.90
N ALA A 152 6.87 11.40 10.23
CA ALA A 152 5.61 11.85 10.83
C ALA A 152 5.09 10.88 11.91
N MET A 153 5.29 9.58 11.74
CA MET A 153 4.97 8.55 12.73
C MET A 153 5.91 8.66 13.95
N ASP A 154 7.22 8.70 13.72
CA ASP A 154 8.25 8.76 14.77
C ASP A 154 8.16 10.08 15.58
N SER A 155 7.85 11.20 14.92
CA SER A 155 7.68 12.51 15.59
C SER A 155 6.47 12.55 16.53
N ARG A 156 5.49 11.65 16.35
CA ARG A 156 4.30 11.56 17.21
C ARG A 156 4.56 10.72 18.45
N GLU A 157 5.50 9.78 18.39
CA GLU A 157 5.95 9.01 19.57
C GLU A 157 6.81 9.84 20.53
N GLY A 158 7.56 10.83 20.02
CA GLY A 158 8.37 11.76 20.84
C GLY A 158 7.58 12.84 21.60
N SER A 159 6.30 13.04 21.30
CA SER A 159 5.44 14.10 21.87
C SER A 159 4.74 13.70 23.19
N HIS A 160 5.05 12.52 23.73
CA HIS A 160 4.58 12.07 25.05
C HIS A 160 5.70 12.01 26.10
N GLY A 161 6.52 13.06 26.12
CA GLY A 161 7.41 13.36 27.23
C GLY A 161 7.72 14.86 27.27
N GLU A 162 6.96 15.60 28.07
CA GLU A 162 7.46 16.48 29.14
C GLU A 162 6.32 17.36 29.72
N GLU A 163 6.13 17.17 31.03
CA GLU A 163 5.36 17.93 32.06
C GLU A 163 3.84 18.15 31.94
#